data_AF-A0A8T8HX54-F1
#
_entry.id   AF-A0A8T8HX54-F1
#
_cell.length_a   1.000
_cell.length_b   1.000
_cell.length_c   1.000
_cell.angle_alpha   90.00
_cell.angle_beta   90.00
_cell.angle_gamma   90.00
#
_symmetry.space_group_name_H-M   'P 1'
#
loop_
_entity.id
_entity.type
_entity.pdbx_description
1 polymer ?
#
loop_
_entity_poly.entity_id
_entity_poly.type
_entity_poly.pdbx_seq_one_letter_code
_entity_poly.pdbx_strand_id
1 'polypeptide(L)'
;GPDRDEVLGTVRRLYAELVGYPEDVFESGTDLEADLGIDSIKQTEAFARITDHFGIPESAAVDVRLTGYPTVDAVADLVVELAEGRELTGTVA
;
A
#
# COMPACT_ATOMS: atom_id res chain seq x y z
N GLY A 1 -15.44 -5.17 1.35
CA GLY A 1 -14.34 -4.99 2.30
C GLY A 1 -14.43 -3.59 2.87
N PRO A 2 -13.30 -2.99 3.30
CA PRO A 2 -13.24 -1.59 3.69
C PRO A 2 -13.54 -0.66 2.50
N ASP A 3 -13.95 0.56 2.78
CA ASP A 3 -14.13 1.59 1.75
C ASP A 3 -12.77 2.02 1.18
N ARG A 4 -12.66 2.22 -0.14
CA ARG A 4 -11.38 2.55 -0.78
C ARG A 4 -10.82 3.90 -0.31
N ASP A 5 -11.67 4.90 -0.08
CA ASP A 5 -11.20 6.23 0.34
C ASP A 5 -10.70 6.20 1.78
N GLU A 6 -11.33 5.38 2.64
CA GLU A 6 -10.84 5.08 4.00
C GLU A 6 -9.46 4.40 3.96
N VAL A 7 -9.30 3.41 3.08
CA VAL A 7 -8.02 2.71 2.88
C VAL A 7 -6.95 3.69 2.39
N LEU A 8 -7.24 4.50 1.37
CA LEU A 8 -6.30 5.47 0.81
C LEU A 8 -5.85 6.49 1.86
N GLY A 9 -6.76 7.01 2.68
CA GLY A 9 -6.42 7.90 3.79
C GLY A 9 -5.48 7.23 4.80
N THR A 10 -5.74 5.96 5.12
CA THR A 10 -4.88 5.19 6.03
C THR A 10 -3.50 4.92 5.43
N VAL A 11 -3.42 4.56 4.15
CA VAL A 11 -2.15 4.35 3.44
C VAL A 11 -1.30 5.61 3.48
N ARG A 12 -1.86 6.77 3.11
CA ARG A 12 -1.17 8.07 3.14
C ARG A 12 -0.63 8.38 4.53
N ARG A 13 -1.48 8.27 5.55
CA ARG A 13 -1.10 8.50 6.94
C ARG A 13 0.04 7.59 7.41
N LEU A 14 -0.04 6.28 7.13
CA LEU A 14 0.98 5.33 7.59
C LEU A 14 2.33 5.51 6.88
N TYR A 15 2.33 5.85 5.59
CA TYR A 15 3.55 6.25 4.90
C TYR A 15 4.13 7.54 5.50
N ALA A 16 3.30 8.57 5.66
CA ALA A 16 3.68 9.86 6.25
C ALA A 16 4.31 9.70 7.64
N GLU A 17 3.65 8.97 8.54
CA GLU A 17 4.14 8.66 9.89
C GLU A 17 5.47 7.89 9.86
N LEU A 18 5.63 6.95 8.92
CA LEU A 18 6.83 6.11 8.84
C LEU A 18 8.07 6.89 8.37
N VAL A 19 7.92 7.73 7.34
CA VAL A 19 9.03 8.45 6.70
C VAL A 19 9.21 9.88 7.22
N GLY A 20 8.25 10.37 8.02
CA GLY A 20 8.28 11.72 8.59
C GLY A 20 7.93 12.83 7.61
N TYR A 21 7.18 12.50 6.55
CA TYR A 21 6.69 13.48 5.57
C TYR A 21 5.26 13.91 5.91
N PRO A 22 4.82 15.11 5.48
CA PRO A 22 3.40 15.48 5.53
C PRO A 22 2.55 14.53 4.67
N GLU A 23 1.32 14.27 5.08
CA GLU A 23 0.37 13.48 4.27
C GLU A 23 0.11 14.08 2.89
N ASP A 24 0.16 15.41 2.78
CA ASP A 24 -0.07 16.15 1.53
C ASP A 24 0.99 15.83 0.44
N VAL A 25 2.14 15.27 0.81
CA VAL A 25 3.18 14.84 -0.15
C VAL A 25 2.75 13.57 -0.91
N PHE A 26 1.83 12.79 -0.34
CA PHE A 26 1.36 11.53 -0.92
C PHE A 26 0.14 11.76 -1.81
N GLU A 27 0.33 12.58 -2.84
CA GLU A 27 -0.71 12.88 -3.82
C GLU A 27 -1.04 11.67 -4.70
N SER A 28 -2.21 11.70 -5.33
CA SER A 28 -2.60 10.61 -6.21
C SER A 28 -1.70 10.56 -7.45
N GLY A 29 -1.22 9.36 -7.78
CA GLY A 29 -0.33 9.13 -8.92
C GLY A 29 1.15 9.45 -8.69
N THR A 30 1.54 10.02 -7.55
CA THR A 30 2.96 10.23 -7.20
C THR A 30 3.67 8.89 -6.98
N ASP A 31 4.84 8.71 -7.58
CA ASP A 31 5.64 7.50 -7.42
C ASP A 31 6.41 7.53 -6.09
N LEU A 32 6.18 6.53 -5.26
CA LEU A 32 6.78 6.40 -3.93
C LEU A 32 8.31 6.29 -4.02
N GLU A 33 8.85 5.57 -5.00
CA GLU A 33 10.29 5.34 -5.12
C GLU A 33 10.96 6.37 -6.02
N ALA A 34 10.41 6.59 -7.22
CA ALA A 34 11.02 7.44 -8.24
C ALA A 34 10.90 8.93 -7.91
N ASP A 35 9.76 9.37 -7.34
CA ASP A 35 9.52 10.78 -7.04
C ASP A 35 9.83 11.12 -5.57
N LEU A 36 9.42 10.25 -4.63
CA LEU A 36 9.58 10.51 -3.19
C LEU A 36 10.84 9.89 -2.58
N GLY A 37 11.54 9.02 -3.31
CA GLY A 37 12.77 8.37 -2.83
C GLY A 37 12.54 7.38 -1.70
N ILE A 38 11.33 6.85 -1.55
CA ILE A 38 10.97 5.87 -0.52
C ILE A 38 11.46 4.50 -0.97
N ASP A 39 12.50 4.02 -0.30
CA ASP A 39 13.11 2.73 -0.61
C ASP A 39 12.15 1.54 -0.35
N SER A 40 12.51 0.39 -0.92
CA SER A 40 11.72 -0.85 -0.82
C SER A 40 11.60 -1.40 0.61
N ILE A 41 12.55 -1.09 1.51
CA ILE A 41 12.46 -1.48 2.93
C ILE A 41 11.34 -0.68 3.59
N LYS A 42 11.26 0.62 3.33
CA LYS A 42 10.20 1.49 3.84
C LYS A 42 8.85 1.17 3.25
N GLN A 43 8.76 0.83 1.97
CA GLN A 43 7.51 0.33 1.39
C GLN A 43 7.04 -0.96 2.06
N THR A 44 7.95 -1.92 2.28
CA THR A 44 7.62 -3.18 2.97
C THR A 44 7.17 -2.95 4.41
N GLU A 45 7.84 -2.06 5.14
CA GLU A 45 7.48 -1.70 6.51
C GLU A 45 6.13 -0.99 6.58
N ALA A 46 5.85 -0.04 5.67
CA ALA A 46 4.55 0.63 5.59
C ALA A 46 3.44 -0.38 5.26
N PHE A 47 3.68 -1.25 4.27
CA PHE A 47 2.70 -2.25 3.85
C PHE A 47 2.35 -3.22 4.98
N ALA A 48 3.33 -3.68 5.75
CA ALA A 48 3.09 -4.51 6.92
C ALA A 48 2.19 -3.82 7.97
N ARG A 49 2.41 -2.52 8.23
CA ARG A 49 1.55 -1.73 9.13
C ARG A 49 0.14 -1.56 8.57
N ILE A 50 0.00 -1.39 7.26
CA ILE A 50 -1.29 -1.25 6.58
C ILE A 50 -2.07 -2.57 6.67
N THR A 51 -1.44 -3.71 6.36
CA THR A 51 -2.10 -5.03 6.43
C THR A 51 -2.51 -5.38 7.85
N ASP A 52 -1.66 -5.08 8.85
CA ASP A 52 -2.00 -5.24 10.27
C ASP A 52 -3.21 -4.37 10.66
N HIS A 53 -3.23 -3.10 10.23
CA HIS A 53 -4.33 -2.18 10.51
C HIS A 53 -5.69 -2.69 10.01
N PHE A 54 -5.73 -3.31 8.82
CA PHE A 54 -6.95 -3.85 8.22
C PHE A 54 -7.22 -5.32 8.58
N GLY A 55 -6.39 -5.95 9.43
CA GLY A 55 -6.54 -7.35 9.81
C GLY A 55 -6.35 -8.34 8.65
N ILE A 56 -5.57 -7.94 7.64
CA ILE A 56 -5.23 -8.80 6.50
C ILE A 56 -4.19 -9.83 6.96
N PRO A 57 -4.45 -11.14 6.78
CA PRO A 57 -3.51 -12.16 7.21
C PRO A 57 -2.22 -12.11 6.38
N GLU A 58 -1.07 -12.30 7.02
CA GLU A 58 0.25 -12.29 6.35
C GLU A 58 0.32 -13.24 5.15
N SER A 59 -0.39 -14.38 5.21
CA SER A 59 -0.47 -15.34 4.12
C SER A 59 -1.10 -14.78 2.84
N ALA A 60 -1.95 -13.75 2.93
CA ALA A 60 -2.51 -13.07 1.76
C ALA A 60 -1.53 -12.05 1.16
N ALA A 61 -0.57 -11.58 1.95
CA ALA A 61 0.41 -10.56 1.56
C ALA A 61 1.78 -11.15 1.16
N VAL A 62 2.04 -12.43 1.41
CA VAL A 62 3.38 -13.06 1.29
C VAL A 62 3.98 -12.99 -0.11
N ASP A 63 3.16 -13.08 -1.16
CA ASP A 63 3.61 -13.08 -2.56
C ASP A 63 3.50 -11.71 -3.24
N VAL A 64 3.15 -10.66 -2.48
CA VAL A 64 3.00 -9.31 -3.01
C VAL A 64 4.35 -8.73 -3.39
N ARG A 65 4.47 -8.26 -4.63
CA ARG A 65 5.61 -7.46 -5.11
C ARG A 65 5.20 -5.99 -5.17
N LEU A 66 5.65 -5.20 -4.20
CA LEU A 66 5.31 -3.77 -4.09
C LEU A 66 5.82 -2.93 -5.26
N THR A 67 6.83 -3.38 -6.01
CA THR A 67 7.27 -2.74 -7.26
C THR A 67 6.17 -2.67 -8.34
N GLY A 68 5.13 -3.51 -8.24
CA GLY A 68 3.94 -3.44 -9.10
C GLY A 68 2.90 -2.41 -8.66
N TYR A 69 3.10 -1.77 -7.49
CA TYR A 69 2.17 -0.84 -6.87
C TYR A 69 2.90 0.44 -6.45
N PRO A 70 3.40 1.23 -7.41
CA PRO A 70 4.34 2.32 -7.13
C PRO A 70 3.71 3.55 -6.46
N THR A 71 2.38 3.62 -6.34
CA THR A 71 1.67 4.81 -5.82
C THR A 71 0.79 4.44 -4.62
N VAL A 72 0.44 5.44 -3.80
CA VAL A 72 -0.50 5.23 -2.69
C VAL A 72 -1.88 4.74 -3.15
N ASP A 73 -2.33 5.16 -4.33
CA ASP A 73 -3.57 4.66 -4.93
C ASP A 73 -3.47 3.17 -5.26
N ALA A 74 -2.37 2.75 -5.87
CA ALA A 74 -2.15 1.35 -6.23
C ALA A 74 -2.03 0.46 -5.00
N VAL A 75 -1.36 0.94 -3.95
CA VAL A 75 -1.30 0.25 -2.65
C VAL A 75 -2.70 0.17 -2.02
N ALA A 76 -3.51 1.24 -2.08
CA ALA A 76 -4.87 1.22 -1.55
C ALA A 76 -5.76 0.22 -2.30
N ASP A 77 -5.67 0.16 -3.63
CA ASP A 77 -6.39 -0.81 -4.46
C ASP A 77 -6.01 -2.25 -4.09
N LEU A 78 -4.72 -2.51 -3.94
CA LEU A 78 -4.22 -3.81 -3.49
C LEU A 78 -4.80 -4.19 -2.12
N VAL A 79 -4.79 -3.27 -1.16
CA VAL A 79 -5.28 -3.51 0.20
C VAL A 79 -6.78 -3.81 0.22
N VAL A 80 -7.58 -3.13 -0.61
CA VAL A 80 -9.01 -3.43 -0.77
C VAL A 80 -9.20 -4.85 -1.29
N GLU A 81 -8.48 -5.26 -2.34
CA GLU A 81 -8.58 -6.60 -2.92
C GLU A 81 -8.19 -7.69 -1.90
N LEU A 82 -7.10 -7.46 -1.17
CA LEU A 82 -6.62 -8.39 -0.12
C LEU A 82 -7.60 -8.49 1.05
N ALA A 83 -8.18 -7.37 1.50
CA ALA A 83 -9.17 -7.34 2.58
C ALA A 83 -10.48 -8.03 2.20
N GLU A 84 -10.78 -8.11 0.91
CA GLU A 84 -11.93 -8.85 0.39
C GLU A 84 -11.66 -10.34 0.15
N GLY A 85 -10.42 -10.78 0.37
CA GLY A 85 -10.01 -12.16 0.15
C GLY A 85 -10.04 -12.55 -1.33
N ARG A 86 -9.92 -11.57 -2.25
CA ARG A 86 -9.81 -11.87 -3.67
C ARG A 86 -8.39 -12.34 -3.95
N GLU A 87 -8.25 -13.57 -4.45
CA GLU A 87 -6.97 -14.06 -4.93
C GLU A 87 -6.47 -13.12 -6.03
N LEU A 88 -5.19 -12.73 -5.98
CA LEU A 88 -4.50 -12.01 -7.06
C LEU A 88 -4.48 -12.92 -8.30
N THR A 89 -5.59 -12.97 -9.04
CA THR A 89 -5.67 -13.60 -10.36
C THR A 89 -4.61 -12.92 -11.23
N GLY A 90 -3.64 -13.72 -11.65
CA GLY A 90 -2.30 -13.24 -11.96
C GLY A 90 -2.20 -12.18 -13.05
N THR A 91 -1.16 -11.34 -12.92
CA THR A 91 -0.46 -10.84 -14.10
C THR A 91 0.67 -11.81 -14.42
N VAL A 92 0.30 -12.90 -15.09
CA VAL A 92 1.20 -13.61 -16.02
C VAL A 92 0.88 -13.09 -17.41
N ALA A 93 1.65 -12.09 -17.85
CA ALA A 93 1.95 -11.80 -19.25
C ALA A 93 3.18 -10.88 -19.29
#